data_AF-A0A2V3I4U4-F1
#
_entry.id   AF-A0A2V3I4U4-F1
#
_cell.length_a   1.000
_cell.length_b   1.000
_cell.length_c   1.000
_cell.angle_alpha   90.00
_cell.angle_beta   90.00
_cell.angle_gamma   90.00
#
_symmetry.space_group_name_H-M   'P 1'
#
loop_
_entity.id
_entity.type
_entity.pdbx_description
1 polymer ?
#
loop_
_entity_poly.entity_id
_entity_poly.type
_entity_poly.pdbx_seq_one_letter_code
_entity_poly.pdbx_strand_id
1 'polypeptide(L)' 'MNVEFEEFDSVEDIFLYMASITAPMKNVLPINSYKGYICSIIPIGHSGETFLMVYTKGSLENGILEFDISTKSYKKVES' A
#
# COMPACT_ATOMS: atom_id res chain seq x y z
N MET A 1 -3.44 18.37 10.00
CA MET A 1 -3.11 17.09 9.34
C MET A 1 -2.29 16.29 10.31
N ASN A 2 -2.92 15.34 10.99
CA ASN A 2 -2.25 14.44 11.91
C ASN A 2 -1.85 13.19 11.11
N VAL A 3 -0.58 12.82 11.15
CA VAL A 3 -0.09 11.65 10.41
C VAL A 3 0.47 10.65 11.40
N GLU A 4 -0.11 9.47 11.42
CA GLU A 4 0.44 8.29 12.08
C GLU A 4 1.25 7.48 11.08
N PHE A 5 2.27 6.78 11.57
CA PHE A 5 3.22 6.05 10.73
C PHE A 5 3.36 4.61 11.20
N GLU A 6 3.37 3.68 10.26
CA GLU A 6 3.64 2.27 10.51
C GLU A 6 4.66 1.76 9.49
N GLU A 7 5.78 1.23 10.00
CA GLU A 7 6.85 0.63 9.18
C GLU A 7 6.63 -0.88 9.09
N PHE A 8 6.72 -1.41 7.87
CA PHE A 8 6.64 -2.85 7.59
C PHE A 8 7.99 -3.39 7.10
N ASP A 9 8.20 -4.68 7.33
CA ASP A 9 9.44 -5.37 6.95
C ASP A 9 9.58 -5.53 5.43
N SER A 10 8.47 -5.69 4.70
CA SER A 10 8.49 -5.89 3.25
C SER A 10 7.34 -5.21 2.51
N VAL A 11 7.47 -5.16 1.18
CA VAL A 11 6.45 -4.61 0.27
C VAL A 11 5.18 -5.47 0.28
N GLU A 12 5.35 -6.78 0.33
CA GLU A 12 4.27 -7.75 0.41
C GLU A 12 3.46 -7.59 1.70
N ASP A 13 4.10 -7.20 2.80
CA ASP A 13 3.39 -6.91 4.05
C ASP A 13 2.49 -5.68 3.92
N ILE A 14 2.96 -4.62 3.24
CA ILE A 14 2.10 -3.48 2.89
C ILE A 14 0.93 -3.93 2.01
N PHE A 15 1.19 -4.75 0.98
CA PHE A 15 0.14 -5.19 0.07
C PHE A 15 -0.91 -6.04 0.79
N LEU A 16 -0.48 -6.92 1.69
CA LEU A 16 -1.36 -7.72 2.52
C LEU A 16 -2.18 -6.85 3.47
N TYR A 17 -1.55 -5.89 4.14
CA TYR A 17 -2.23 -4.93 5.01
C TYR A 17 -3.31 -4.17 4.23
N MET A 18 -2.93 -3.59 3.09
CA MET A 18 -3.83 -2.84 2.21
C MET A 18 -5.00 -3.71 1.70
N ALA A 19 -4.74 -4.99 1.37
CA ALA A 19 -5.76 -5.95 0.98
C ALA A 19 -6.71 -6.35 2.13
N SER A 20 -6.29 -6.22 3.39
CA SER A 20 -7.12 -6.53 4.56
C SER A 20 -8.07 -5.40 4.95
N ILE A 21 -7.68 -4.15 4.72
CA ILE A 21 -8.45 -2.97 5.12
C ILE A 21 -9.26 -2.36 3.97
N THR A 22 -9.01 -2.80 2.73
CA THR A 22 -9.70 -2.28 1.56
C THR A 22 -11.18 -2.62 1.59
N ALA A 23 -12.01 -1.63 1.27
CA ALA A 23 -13.44 -1.85 1.11
C ALA A 23 -13.67 -2.82 -0.07
N PRO A 24 -14.68 -3.72 -0.01
CA PRO A 24 -14.94 -4.72 -1.04
C PRO A 24 -15.09 -4.19 -2.48
N MET A 25 -15.32 -2.88 -2.66
CA MET A 25 -15.54 -2.24 -3.96
C MET A 25 -14.31 -1.49 -4.51
N LYS A 26 -13.19 -1.42 -3.78
CA LYS A 26 -11.97 -0.78 -4.28
C LYS A 26 -11.13 -1.78 -5.06
N ASN A 27 -11.16 -1.66 -6.39
CA ASN A 27 -10.43 -2.53 -7.30
C ASN A 27 -8.94 -2.20 -7.43
N VAL A 28 -8.53 -0.97 -7.09
CA VAL A 28 -7.14 -0.51 -7.19
C VAL A 28 -6.78 0.30 -5.95
N LEU A 29 -5.61 0.01 -5.37
CA LEU A 29 -5.09 0.68 -4.20
C LEU A 29 -3.85 1.50 -4.59
N PRO A 30 -3.82 2.81 -4.32
CA PRO A 30 -2.67 3.64 -4.67
C PRO A 30 -1.49 3.32 -3.75
N ILE A 31 -0.35 3.05 -4.36
CA ILE A 31 0.95 2.88 -3.70
C ILE A 31 1.95 3.77 -4.41
N ASN A 32 2.77 4.45 -3.62
CA ASN A 32 3.78 5.39 -4.10
C ASN A 32 5.16 4.80 -3.84
N SER A 33 6.08 5.02 -4.79
CA SER A 33 7.49 4.68 -4.67
C SER A 33 8.29 5.98 -4.76
N TYR A 34 9.04 6.32 -3.72
CA TYR A 34 9.80 7.57 -3.63
C TYR A 34 11.08 7.40 -2.82
N LYS A 35 12.24 7.77 -3.40
CA LYS A 35 13.56 7.78 -2.74
C LYS A 35 13.91 6.49 -1.97
N GLY A 36 13.60 5.32 -2.56
CA GLY A 36 13.89 4.03 -1.93
C GLY A 36 12.91 3.63 -0.83
N TYR A 37 11.77 4.31 -0.75
CA TYR A 37 10.65 3.95 0.11
C TYR A 37 9.42 3.69 -0.72
N ILE A 38 8.62 2.74 -0.25
CA ILE A 38 7.28 2.47 -0.78
C ILE A 38 6.30 2.84 0.32
N CYS A 39 5.24 3.55 -0.03
CA CYS A 39 4.23 3.97 0.95
C CYS A 39 2.82 4.07 0.37
N SER A 40 1.83 3.97 1.26
CA SER A 40 0.44 4.35 1.00
C SER A 40 -0.05 5.28 2.10
N ILE A 41 -0.90 6.23 1.73
CA ILE A 41 -1.49 7.21 2.66
C ILE A 41 -2.98 6.95 2.71
N ILE A 42 -3.46 6.60 3.89
CA ILE A 42 -4.80 6.11 4.13
C ILE A 42 -5.50 7.13 5.03
N PRO A 43 -6.55 7.82 4.55
CA PRO A 43 -7.33 8.69 5.41
C PRO A 43 -8.07 7.83 6.45
N ILE A 44 -7.87 8.15 7.74
CA ILE A 44 -8.52 7.46 8.85
C ILE A 44 -9.45 8.43 9.59
N GLY A 45 -10.69 7.98 9.85
CA GLY A 45 -11.73 8.76 10.53
C GLY A 45 -12.65 9.56 9.60
N HIS A 46 -13.79 10.00 10.15
CA HIS A 46 -14.85 10.68 9.40
C HIS A 46 -14.52 12.12 9.02
N SER A 47 -13.61 12.81 9.71
CA SER A 47 -13.26 14.22 9.45
C SER A 47 -12.20 14.41 8.37
N GLY A 48 -11.49 13.35 7.96
CA GLY A 48 -10.40 13.44 6.99
C GLY A 48 -9.16 14.20 7.48
N GLU A 49 -9.04 14.43 8.79
CA GLU A 49 -7.95 15.21 9.39
C GLU A 49 -6.74 14.35 9.81
N THR A 50 -6.96 13.04 9.96
CA THR A 50 -5.96 12.06 10.37
C THR A 50 -5.66 11.10 9.22
N PHE A 51 -4.39 10.83 9.00
CA PHE A 51 -3.90 9.93 7.95
C PHE A 51 -2.97 8.90 8.58
N LEU A 52 -3.09 7.65 8.14
CA LEU A 52 -2.11 6.61 8.39
C LEU A 52 -1.21 6.49 7.16
N MET A 53 0.08 6.66 7.35
CA MET A 53 1.09 6.37 6.34
C MET A 53 1.75 5.03 6.67
N VAL A 54 1.48 4.03 5.85
CA VAL A 54 2.19 2.74 5.90
C VAL A 54 3.37 2.81 4.95
N TYR A 55 4.55 2.34 5.39
CA TYR A 55 5.75 2.40 4.56
C TYR A 55 6.73 1.26 4.80
N THR A 56 7.61 1.03 3.83
CA THR A 56 8.74 0.11 3.90
C THR A 56 9.88 0.61 3.02
N LYS A 57 11.08 0.09 3.23
CA LYS A 57 12.22 0.34 2.33
C LYS A 57 12.13 -0.57 1.13
N GLY A 58 12.28 0.00 -0.06
CA GLY A 58 12.25 -0.75 -1.30
C GLY A 58 12.00 0.13 -2.53
N SER A 59 11.87 -0.53 -3.68
CA SER A 59 11.50 0.12 -4.92
C SER A 59 10.52 -0.77 -5.67
N LEU A 60 9.47 -0.15 -6.22
CA LEU A 60 8.53 -0.81 -7.11
C LEU A 60 8.72 -0.30 -8.53
N GLU A 61 8.52 -1.19 -9.49
CA GLU A 61 8.36 -0.81 -10.87
C GLU A 61 7.06 -0.03 -11.07
N ASN A 62 7.07 0.93 -11.99
CA ASN A 62 5.88 1.66 -12.38
C ASN A 62 4.91 0.72 -13.14
N GLY A 63 3.63 0.80 -12.80
CA GLY A 63 2.55 0.09 -13.49
C GLY A 63 1.50 -0.46 -12.52
N ILE A 64 0.64 -1.33 -13.06
CA ILE A 64 -0.31 -2.10 -12.25
C ILE A 64 0.39 -3.37 -11.79
N LEU A 65 0.28 -3.64 -10.49
CA LEU A 65 0.79 -4.84 -9.85
C LEU A 65 -0.40 -5.70 -9.42
N GLU A 66 -0.37 -6.98 -9.80
CA GLU A 66 -1.29 -8.00 -9.29
C GLU A 66 -0.65 -8.63 -8.07
N PHE A 67 -1.35 -8.59 -6.93
CA PHE A 67 -0.92 -9.23 -5.68
C PHE A 67 -1.76 -10.48 -5.42
N ASP A 68 -1.09 -11.61 -5.26
CA ASP A 68 -1.69 -12.88 -4.86
C ASP A 68 -1.51 -13.08 -3.35
N ILE A 69 -2.62 -13.06 -2.62
CA ILE A 69 -2.65 -13.24 -1.16
C ILE A 69 -2.21 -14.66 -0.78
N SER A 70 -2.52 -15.66 -1.60
CA SER A 70 -2.28 -17.07 -1.27
C SER A 70 -0.79 -17.41 -1.28
N THR A 71 -0.04 -16.84 -2.22
CA THR A 71 1.41 -17.02 -2.35
C THR A 71 2.21 -15.89 -1.71
N LYS A 72 1.54 -14.82 -1.26
CA LYS A 72 2.14 -13.59 -0.73
C LYS A 72 3.20 -13.04 -1.70
N SER A 73 2.85 -12.96 -2.97
CA SER A 73 3.75 -12.48 -4.03
C SER A 73 3.01 -11.55 -4.98
N TYR A 74 3.73 -10.63 -5.63
CA TYR A 74 3.18 -9.78 -6.66
C TYR A 74 3.94 -9.90 -7.98
N LYS A 75 3.24 -9.58 -9.07
CA LYS A 75 3.82 -9.47 -10.41
C LYS A 75 3.28 -8.24 -11.12
N LYS A 76 4.04 -7.76 -12.10
CA LYS A 76 3.57 -6.71 -13.00
C LYS A 76 2.55 -7.28 -13.97
N VAL A 77 1.46 -6.56 -14.18
CA VAL A 77 0.48 -6.91 -15.21
C VAL A 77 1.06 -6.50 -16.57
N GLU A 78 1.27 -7.47 -17.46
CA GLU A 78 1.65 -7.22 -18.85
C GLU A 78 0.43 -6.73 -19.65
N SER A 79 0.65 -5.80 -20.59
CA SER A 79 -0.41 -5.21 -21.44
C SER A 79 -0.65 -6.01 -22.71
#